data_AF-A0A1Y6EL31-F1
#
_entry.id   AF-A0A1Y6EL31-F1
#
_cell.length_a   1.000
_cell.length_b   1.000
_cell.length_c   1.000
_cell.angle_alpha   90.00
_cell.angle_beta   90.00
_cell.angle_gamma   90.00
#
_symmetry.space_group_name_H-M   'P 1'
#
loop_
_entity.id
_entity.type
_entity.pdbx_description
1 polymer ?
#
loop_
_entity_poly.entity_id
_entity_poly.type
_entity_poly.pdbx_seq_one_letter_code
_entity_poly.pdbx_strand_id
1 'polypeptide(L)'
;MLNYFPSLKRALALLLLVTLSGCNSGFQDALETTKRVFVLPEDITLTPEEISELSYAASYIQLQDKPRAVMVLNYDDNGLLSWAAGPHEVIATRYGRVVFTRNIQGGPEFVSNLQSDPIACVRKELRDAQDENVDLSACSANWVRSIEIGSPIQNNNQRLEITGRFDFQKMTRQSITLPNENTYEAVKLTEALTVQPGDFEVENTFWLEAETGRVLKSRQWFSPELGFITTEEVKAYVGDM
;
A
#
# COMPACT_ATOMS: atom_id res chain seq x y z
N MET A 1 -16.42 0.16 -68.76
CA MET A 1 -15.18 -0.17 -68.02
C MET A 1 -14.88 0.95 -67.05
N LEU A 2 -14.89 0.60 -65.77
CA LEU A 2 -14.31 1.24 -64.59
C LEU A 2 -13.30 2.38 -64.82
N ASN A 3 -13.48 3.56 -64.22
CA ASN A 3 -13.01 3.87 -62.85
C ASN A 3 -13.11 5.37 -62.53
N TYR A 4 -13.92 5.67 -61.50
CA TYR A 4 -14.05 6.94 -60.81
C TYR A 4 -13.18 6.88 -59.53
N PHE A 5 -12.77 8.05 -59.01
CA PHE A 5 -12.23 8.32 -57.66
C PHE A 5 -10.70 8.23 -57.43
N PRO A 6 -9.92 9.25 -57.88
CA PRO A 6 -8.63 9.57 -57.25
C PRO A 6 -8.78 10.38 -55.93
N SER A 7 -9.97 10.95 -55.66
CA SER A 7 -10.23 11.79 -54.48
C SER A 7 -10.58 11.00 -53.21
N LEU A 8 -11.13 9.80 -53.34
CA LEU A 8 -11.56 8.98 -52.19
C LEU A 8 -10.37 8.37 -51.42
N LYS A 9 -9.27 8.05 -52.12
CA LYS A 9 -8.04 7.52 -51.50
C LYS A 9 -7.29 8.58 -50.68
N ARG A 10 -7.34 9.85 -51.09
CA ARG A 10 -6.75 10.97 -50.33
C ARG A 10 -7.61 11.34 -49.12
N ALA A 11 -8.94 11.29 -49.25
CA ALA A 11 -9.85 11.52 -48.13
C ALA A 11 -9.75 10.42 -47.06
N LEU A 12 -9.58 9.15 -47.46
CA LEU A 12 -9.41 8.04 -46.53
C LEU A 12 -8.06 8.06 -45.80
N ALA A 13 -7.00 8.56 -46.46
CA ALA A 13 -5.69 8.75 -45.83
C ALA A 13 -5.68 9.90 -44.81
N LEU A 14 -6.40 11.00 -45.06
CA LEU A 14 -6.55 12.08 -44.08
C LEU A 14 -7.44 11.69 -42.88
N LEU A 15 -8.43 10.81 -43.07
CA LEU A 15 -9.32 10.37 -41.99
C LEU A 15 -8.62 9.41 -41.00
N LEU A 16 -7.61 8.64 -41.45
CA LEU A 16 -6.81 7.78 -40.58
C LEU A 16 -5.77 8.54 -39.72
N LEU A 17 -5.40 9.76 -40.09
CA LEU A 17 -4.43 10.58 -39.35
C LEU A 17 -5.03 11.31 -38.15
N VAL A 18 -6.37 11.47 -38.09
CA VAL A 18 -7.06 12.15 -36.99
C VAL A 18 -7.45 11.18 -35.86
N THR A 19 -7.39 9.87 -36.08
CA THR A 19 -7.66 8.87 -35.03
C THR A 19 -6.44 8.52 -34.18
N LEU A 20 -5.28 9.18 -34.40
CA LEU A 20 -4.03 8.94 -33.66
C LEU A 20 -3.73 10.02 -32.60
N SER A 21 -4.51 11.08 -32.47
CA SER A 21 -4.43 12.02 -31.35
C SER A 21 -5.27 11.53 -30.18
N GLY A 22 -4.79 10.46 -29.54
CA GLY A 22 -5.45 9.81 -28.42
C GLY A 22 -4.47 9.26 -27.37
N CYS A 23 -3.33 9.91 -27.17
CA CYS A 23 -2.57 9.73 -25.93
C CYS A 23 -2.91 10.89 -25.01
N ASN A 24 -3.88 10.67 -24.12
CA ASN A 24 -4.20 11.56 -23.02
C ASN A 24 -3.00 11.60 -22.05
N SER A 25 -1.98 12.39 -22.34
CA SER A 25 -0.90 12.70 -21.39
C SER A 25 -1.26 13.86 -20.46
N GLY A 26 -2.37 14.58 -20.73
CA GLY A 26 -2.83 15.70 -19.91
C GLY A 26 -3.23 15.32 -18.48
N PHE A 27 -3.39 14.03 -18.19
CA PHE A 27 -3.65 13.53 -16.85
C PHE A 27 -2.39 13.45 -15.97
N GLN A 28 -1.19 13.33 -16.58
CA GLN A 28 0.06 13.41 -15.82
C GLN A 28 0.38 14.85 -15.42
N ASP A 29 0.12 15.82 -16.31
CA ASP A 29 0.35 17.24 -16.01
C ASP A 29 -0.69 17.81 -15.02
N ALA A 30 -1.94 17.32 -15.03
CA ALA A 30 -2.96 17.72 -14.06
C ALA A 30 -2.63 17.29 -12.61
N LEU A 31 -1.76 16.29 -12.44
CA LEU A 31 -1.22 15.90 -11.13
C LEU A 31 -0.07 16.81 -10.67
N GLU A 32 0.62 17.51 -11.58
CA GLU A 32 1.77 18.35 -11.24
C GLU A 32 1.35 19.68 -10.60
N THR A 33 0.19 20.24 -10.98
CA THR A 33 -0.17 21.60 -10.55
C THR A 33 -0.82 21.68 -9.16
N THR A 34 -1.30 20.56 -8.61
CA THR A 34 -1.92 20.50 -7.27
C THR A 34 -1.09 19.78 -6.22
N LYS A 35 -0.05 19.02 -6.61
CA LYS A 35 0.83 18.31 -5.67
C LYS A 35 2.02 19.19 -5.25
N ARG A 36 1.73 20.25 -4.50
CA ARG A 36 2.74 21.03 -3.76
C ARG A 36 2.90 20.52 -2.33
N VAL A 37 3.01 19.21 -2.21
CA VAL A 37 3.19 18.46 -0.97
C VAL A 37 4.18 17.39 -1.40
N PHE A 38 5.46 17.44 -1.07
CA PHE A 38 5.99 16.70 0.07
C PHE A 38 7.50 17.00 0.21
N VAL A 39 7.80 18.13 0.84
CA VAL A 39 8.89 18.23 1.82
C VAL A 39 8.28 19.05 2.94
N LEU A 40 7.52 18.39 3.83
CA LEU A 40 6.83 19.11 4.90
C LEU A 40 7.57 18.92 6.23
N PRO A 41 8.04 20.01 6.85
CA PRO A 41 8.60 19.98 8.20
C PRO A 41 7.54 19.75 9.29
N GLU A 42 6.26 19.63 8.93
CA GLU A 42 5.11 19.57 9.85
C GLU A 42 4.18 18.38 9.54
N ASP A 43 3.46 17.91 10.56
CA ASP A 43 2.51 16.79 10.47
C ASP A 43 1.30 17.17 9.62
N ILE A 44 0.99 16.35 8.60
CA ILE A 44 -0.15 16.62 7.71
C ILE A 44 -1.38 15.89 8.21
N THR A 45 -2.45 16.66 8.39
CA THR A 45 -3.79 16.12 8.59
C THR A 45 -4.73 16.84 7.64
N LEU A 46 -5.21 16.12 6.64
CA LEU A 46 -6.28 16.53 5.73
C LEU A 46 -7.62 16.59 6.46
N THR A 47 -8.44 17.58 6.12
CA THR A 47 -9.83 17.65 6.58
C THR A 47 -10.71 16.65 5.82
N PRO A 48 -11.89 16.28 6.35
CA PRO A 48 -12.84 15.43 5.63
C PRO A 48 -13.21 15.98 4.24
N GLU A 49 -13.34 17.30 4.10
CA GLU A 49 -13.59 17.97 2.82
C GLU A 49 -12.44 17.75 1.84
N GLU A 50 -11.19 17.98 2.25
CA GLU A 50 -10.01 17.75 1.43
C GLU A 50 -9.89 16.28 1.00
N ILE A 51 -10.23 15.34 1.89
CA ILE A 51 -10.24 13.91 1.59
C ILE A 51 -11.31 13.56 0.54
N SER A 52 -12.48 14.19 0.63
CA SER A 52 -13.58 13.96 -0.32
C SER A 52 -13.20 14.36 -1.75
N GLU A 53 -12.36 15.38 -1.90
CA GLU A 53 -11.89 15.92 -3.19
C GLU A 53 -10.75 15.09 -3.83
N LEU A 54 -10.10 14.19 -3.09
CA LEU A 54 -9.01 13.36 -3.61
C LEU A 54 -9.50 12.49 -4.78
N SER A 55 -8.84 12.56 -5.94
CA SER A 55 -9.21 11.72 -7.09
C SER A 55 -8.74 10.26 -6.98
N TYR A 56 -7.86 9.95 -6.03
CA TYR A 56 -7.21 8.65 -5.89
C TYR A 56 -7.27 8.16 -4.45
N ALA A 57 -7.08 6.85 -4.27
CA ALA A 57 -6.84 6.26 -2.97
C ALA A 57 -5.62 6.92 -2.31
N ALA A 58 -5.70 7.07 -0.99
CA ALA A 58 -4.66 7.72 -0.21
C ALA A 58 -4.51 7.06 1.16
N SER A 59 -3.31 7.12 1.71
CA SER A 59 -3.00 6.63 3.04
C SER A 59 -2.05 7.59 3.74
N TYR A 60 -2.27 7.78 5.04
CA TYR A 60 -1.25 8.36 5.90
C TYR A 60 -0.16 7.35 6.18
N ILE A 61 1.08 7.81 6.12
CA ILE A 61 2.27 7.06 6.50
C ILE A 61 3.01 7.84 7.59
N GLN A 62 3.40 7.15 8.65
CA GLN A 62 4.20 7.72 9.72
C GLN A 62 5.35 6.78 10.08
N LEU A 63 6.59 7.28 10.04
CA LEU A 63 7.77 6.54 10.51
C LEU A 63 8.06 6.96 11.96
N GLN A 64 7.84 6.06 12.91
CA GLN A 64 8.08 6.26 14.34
C GLN A 64 7.81 7.69 14.83
N ASP A 65 8.86 8.49 15.07
CA ASP A 65 8.81 9.84 15.62
C ASP A 65 8.88 10.94 14.54
N LYS A 66 8.67 10.59 13.27
CA LYS A 66 8.64 11.52 12.14
C LYS A 66 7.21 12.08 11.93
N PRO A 67 7.09 13.28 11.35
CA PRO A 67 5.80 13.80 10.88
C PRO A 67 5.12 12.80 9.95
N ARG A 68 3.79 12.71 10.01
CA ARG A 68 3.05 11.88 9.08
C ARG A 68 2.94 12.57 7.73
N ALA A 69 2.96 11.75 6.69
CA ALA A 69 2.82 12.15 5.30
C ALA A 69 1.55 11.54 4.69
N VAL A 70 0.97 12.18 3.68
CA VAL A 70 -0.05 11.58 2.82
C VAL A 70 0.64 10.97 1.61
N MET A 71 0.43 9.68 1.37
CA MET A 71 0.82 9.04 0.12
C MET A 71 -0.43 8.73 -0.69
N VAL A 72 -0.35 8.96 -2.01
CA VAL A 72 -1.42 8.62 -2.95
C VAL A 72 -1.05 7.36 -3.72
N LEU A 73 -2.06 6.54 -4.03
CA LEU A 73 -1.85 5.36 -4.85
C LEU A 73 -1.44 5.80 -6.27
N ASN A 74 -0.28 5.34 -6.72
CA ASN A 74 0.24 5.60 -8.06
C ASN A 74 -0.21 4.52 -9.05
N TYR A 75 -0.03 3.25 -8.69
CA TYR A 75 -0.49 2.11 -9.48
C TYR A 75 -0.61 0.84 -8.63
N ASP A 76 -1.37 -0.11 -9.17
CA ASP A 76 -1.54 -1.47 -8.66
C ASP A 76 -0.94 -2.45 -9.68
N ASP A 77 0.02 -3.26 -9.23
CA ASP A 77 0.54 -4.39 -9.99
C ASP A 77 0.12 -5.70 -9.31
N ASN A 78 -1.04 -6.23 -9.70
CA ASN A 78 -1.57 -7.51 -9.23
C ASN A 78 -1.64 -7.63 -7.68
N GLY A 79 -2.11 -6.57 -7.02
CA GLY A 79 -2.22 -6.46 -5.57
C GLY A 79 -0.95 -5.94 -4.88
N LEU A 80 0.09 -5.58 -5.64
CA LEU A 80 1.22 -4.78 -5.17
C LEU A 80 0.91 -3.30 -5.39
N LEU A 81 0.46 -2.64 -4.34
CA LEU A 81 0.03 -1.24 -4.37
C LEU A 81 1.24 -0.34 -4.16
N SER A 82 1.54 0.51 -5.13
CA SER A 82 2.65 1.48 -5.05
C SER A 82 2.12 2.85 -4.64
N TRP A 83 2.47 3.28 -3.43
CA TRP A 83 2.08 4.55 -2.83
C TRP A 83 3.21 5.56 -2.99
N ALA A 84 2.90 6.76 -3.45
CA ALA A 84 3.90 7.79 -3.71
C ALA A 84 3.58 9.09 -2.96
N ALA A 85 4.63 9.72 -2.43
CA ALA A 85 4.62 11.12 -2.01
C ALA A 85 5.49 11.90 -3.01
N GLY A 86 4.85 12.64 -3.93
CA GLY A 86 5.59 13.37 -4.97
C GLY A 86 6.33 12.45 -5.97
N PRO A 87 7.42 12.92 -6.61
CA PRO A 87 8.07 12.21 -7.72
C PRO A 87 9.11 11.16 -7.32
N HIS A 88 9.48 11.02 -6.04
CA HIS A 88 10.69 10.26 -5.68
C HIS A 88 10.44 9.14 -4.66
N GLU A 89 9.72 9.38 -3.57
CA GLU A 89 9.52 8.39 -2.52
C GLU A 89 8.37 7.45 -2.84
N VAL A 90 8.65 6.14 -2.84
CA VAL A 90 7.63 5.10 -3.04
C VAL A 90 7.68 4.10 -1.90
N ILE A 91 6.50 3.73 -1.40
CA ILE A 91 6.29 2.58 -0.52
C ILE A 91 5.37 1.63 -1.25
N ALA A 92 5.75 0.38 -1.40
CA ALA A 92 4.85 -0.64 -1.92
C ALA A 92 4.27 -1.47 -0.77
N THR A 93 2.97 -1.69 -0.82
CA THR A 93 2.27 -2.60 0.08
C THR A 93 1.65 -3.77 -0.67
N ARG A 94 1.55 -4.91 -0.01
CA ARG A 94 0.72 -6.03 -0.44
C ARG A 94 -0.21 -6.36 0.70
N TYR A 95 -1.52 -6.20 0.48
CA TYR A 95 -2.52 -6.48 1.53
C TYR A 95 -2.25 -5.72 2.84
N GLY A 96 -1.75 -4.48 2.76
CA GLY A 96 -1.36 -3.66 3.92
C GLY A 96 0.02 -3.98 4.54
N ARG A 97 0.68 -5.08 4.15
CA ARG A 97 2.09 -5.33 4.48
C ARG A 97 2.98 -4.41 3.68
N VAL A 98 3.93 -3.72 4.30
CA VAL A 98 4.96 -3.00 3.56
C VAL A 98 6.03 -3.98 3.09
N VAL A 99 6.27 -4.01 1.78
CA VAL A 99 7.12 -5.04 1.14
C VAL A 99 8.29 -4.48 0.36
N PHE A 100 8.28 -3.17 0.10
CA PHE A 100 9.30 -2.50 -0.69
C PHE A 100 9.27 -0.99 -0.45
N THR A 101 10.42 -0.35 -0.60
CA THR A 101 10.59 1.09 -0.59
C THR A 101 11.57 1.53 -1.67
N ARG A 102 11.36 2.74 -2.20
CA ARG A 102 12.30 3.40 -3.13
C ARG A 102 12.55 4.81 -2.63
N ASN A 103 13.82 5.21 -2.65
CA ASN A 103 14.27 6.52 -2.18
C ASN A 103 13.92 6.81 -0.71
N ILE A 104 13.73 5.76 0.11
CA ILE A 104 13.58 5.86 1.56
C ILE A 104 14.79 5.17 2.18
N GLN A 105 15.79 5.97 2.53
CA GLN A 105 17.03 5.48 3.12
C GLN A 105 16.76 4.71 4.42
N GLY A 106 17.35 3.52 4.55
CA GLY A 106 17.14 2.65 5.71
C GLY A 106 15.82 1.89 5.70
N GLY A 107 14.99 2.02 4.64
CA GLY A 107 13.80 1.22 4.43
C GLY A 107 14.08 -0.16 3.80
N PRO A 108 13.14 -1.11 3.89
CA PRO A 108 13.25 -2.38 3.19
C PRO A 108 13.16 -2.19 1.67
N GLU A 109 14.16 -2.66 0.94
CA GLU A 109 14.21 -2.68 -0.53
C GLU A 109 13.72 -4.03 -1.10
N PHE A 110 13.60 -5.06 -0.26
CA PHE A 110 13.06 -6.34 -0.65
C PHE A 110 12.53 -7.09 0.58
N VAL A 111 11.42 -7.80 0.41
CA VAL A 111 10.89 -8.76 1.39
C VAL A 111 10.61 -10.07 0.68
N SER A 112 11.21 -11.15 1.18
CA SER A 112 11.04 -12.49 0.61
C SER A 112 9.77 -13.18 1.08
N ASN A 113 9.46 -14.32 0.46
CA ASN A 113 8.44 -15.27 0.91
C ASN A 113 7.03 -14.68 1.10
N LEU A 114 6.67 -13.64 0.34
CA LEU A 114 5.38 -12.94 0.45
C LEU A 114 4.17 -13.85 0.21
N GLN A 115 4.32 -14.91 -0.59
CA GLN A 115 3.26 -15.88 -0.85
C GLN A 115 2.83 -16.66 0.39
N SER A 116 3.66 -16.67 1.44
CA SER A 116 3.37 -17.33 2.71
C SER A 116 2.99 -16.35 3.82
N ASP A 117 2.79 -15.05 3.52
CA ASP A 117 2.29 -14.08 4.51
C ASP A 117 0.86 -14.47 4.96
N PRO A 118 0.64 -14.75 6.26
CA PRO A 118 -0.66 -15.14 6.80
C PRO A 118 -1.77 -14.13 6.54
N ILE A 119 -1.45 -12.85 6.37
CA ILE A 119 -2.44 -11.81 6.07
C ILE A 119 -3.25 -12.20 4.84
N ALA A 120 -2.64 -12.76 3.79
CA ALA A 120 -3.36 -13.16 2.58
C ALA A 120 -4.49 -14.18 2.88
N CYS A 121 -4.22 -15.16 3.75
CA CYS A 121 -5.21 -16.15 4.16
C CYS A 121 -6.29 -15.52 5.04
N VAL A 122 -5.90 -14.78 6.08
CA VAL A 122 -6.83 -14.12 7.00
C VAL A 122 -7.81 -13.23 6.25
N ARG A 123 -7.35 -12.42 5.29
CA ARG A 123 -8.22 -11.57 4.47
C ARG A 123 -9.29 -12.37 3.74
N LYS A 124 -8.88 -13.49 3.14
CA LYS A 124 -9.79 -14.39 2.45
C LYS A 124 -10.83 -14.95 3.42
N GLU A 125 -10.40 -15.48 4.56
CA GLU A 125 -11.34 -16.06 5.55
C GLU A 125 -12.29 -15.01 6.13
N LEU A 126 -11.85 -13.77 6.35
CA LEU A 126 -12.73 -12.66 6.76
C LEU A 126 -13.81 -12.37 5.71
N ARG A 127 -13.42 -12.28 4.43
CA ARG A 127 -14.35 -12.00 3.32
C ARG A 127 -15.32 -13.15 3.07
N ASP A 128 -14.86 -14.38 3.21
CA ASP A 128 -15.65 -15.58 2.96
C ASP A 128 -16.55 -15.93 4.17
N ALA A 129 -16.26 -15.37 5.36
CA ALA A 129 -17.03 -15.60 6.57
C ALA A 129 -18.45 -15.06 6.44
N GLN A 130 -19.42 -15.89 6.83
CA GLN A 130 -20.84 -15.55 6.81
C GLN A 130 -21.36 -15.10 8.18
N ASP A 131 -20.52 -15.24 9.22
CA ASP A 131 -20.85 -14.89 10.59
C ASP A 131 -19.66 -14.22 11.31
N GLU A 132 -19.89 -13.81 12.55
CA GLU A 132 -18.90 -13.06 13.34
C GLU A 132 -17.67 -13.91 13.78
N ASN A 133 -17.78 -15.24 13.77
CA ASN A 133 -16.76 -16.19 14.19
C ASN A 133 -15.96 -16.70 12.98
N VAL A 134 -14.87 -16.02 12.67
CA VAL A 134 -14.02 -16.39 11.54
C VAL A 134 -13.11 -17.56 11.91
N ASP A 135 -13.23 -18.68 11.19
CA ASP A 135 -12.36 -19.85 11.37
C ASP A 135 -11.01 -19.64 10.66
N LEU A 136 -9.98 -19.34 11.45
CA LEU A 136 -8.60 -19.15 10.96
C LEU A 136 -7.75 -20.43 11.06
N SER A 137 -8.34 -21.59 11.36
CA SER A 137 -7.59 -22.85 11.53
C SER A 137 -6.85 -23.29 10.26
N ALA A 138 -7.33 -22.89 9.09
CA ALA A 138 -6.66 -23.14 7.80
C ALA A 138 -5.45 -22.22 7.54
N CYS A 139 -5.35 -21.09 8.25
CA CYS A 139 -4.27 -20.14 8.06
C CYS A 139 -3.02 -20.51 8.87
N SER A 140 -1.85 -20.47 8.23
CA SER A 140 -0.58 -20.57 8.96
C SER A 140 -0.44 -19.36 9.88
N ALA A 141 -0.19 -19.59 11.17
CA ALA A 141 0.17 -18.51 12.08
C ALA A 141 1.62 -18.04 11.92
N ASN A 142 2.49 -18.85 11.31
CA ASN A 142 3.92 -18.59 11.24
C ASN A 142 4.34 -18.14 9.85
N TRP A 143 5.29 -17.21 9.81
CA TRP A 143 5.89 -16.70 8.58
C TRP A 143 7.37 -16.39 8.75
N VAL A 144 8.22 -17.09 8.01
CA VAL A 144 9.66 -16.85 7.97
C VAL A 144 10.01 -16.11 6.68
N ARG A 145 10.77 -15.03 6.78
CA ARG A 145 11.15 -14.18 5.65
C ARG A 145 12.48 -13.49 5.91
N SER A 146 13.21 -13.19 4.86
CA SER A 146 14.25 -12.18 4.86
C SER A 146 13.74 -10.81 4.44
N ILE A 147 14.36 -9.75 4.95
CA ILE A 147 14.30 -8.40 4.39
C ILE A 147 15.70 -7.95 3.98
N GLU A 148 15.78 -7.18 2.90
CA GLU A 148 17.02 -6.51 2.48
C GLU A 148 16.83 -5.00 2.63
N ILE A 149 17.79 -4.36 3.29
CA ILE A 149 17.78 -2.93 3.59
C ILE A 149 19.00 -2.31 2.90
N GLY A 150 18.77 -1.29 2.08
CA GLY A 150 19.85 -0.53 1.46
C GLY A 150 20.66 0.22 2.51
N SER A 151 21.99 0.06 2.48
CA SER A 151 22.89 0.84 3.34
C SER A 151 23.44 2.04 2.56
N PRO A 152 23.27 3.26 3.07
CA PRO A 152 23.90 4.45 2.50
C PRO A 152 25.39 4.56 2.90
N ILE A 153 25.81 3.82 3.94
CA ILE A 153 27.15 3.90 4.54
C ILE A 153 28.05 2.78 3.99
N GLN A 154 27.48 1.61 3.70
CA GLN A 154 28.19 0.46 3.19
C GLN A 154 27.68 0.19 1.77
N ASN A 155 28.57 -0.02 0.79
CA ASN A 155 28.18 -0.43 -0.58
C ASN A 155 27.62 -1.88 -0.61
N ASN A 156 26.88 -2.29 0.41
CA ASN A 156 26.29 -3.60 0.57
C ASN A 156 24.95 -3.48 1.30
N ASN A 157 23.98 -4.29 0.88
CA ASN A 157 22.68 -4.36 1.52
C ASN A 157 22.78 -5.18 2.80
N GLN A 158 22.09 -4.72 3.85
CA GLN A 158 21.94 -5.50 5.08
C GLN A 158 20.77 -6.46 4.90
N ARG A 159 21.02 -7.76 5.08
CA ARG A 159 19.98 -8.78 5.09
C ARG A 159 19.68 -9.20 6.52
N LEU A 160 18.39 -9.22 6.87
CA LEU A 160 17.88 -9.67 8.16
C LEU A 160 16.91 -10.82 7.94
N GLU A 161 16.95 -11.82 8.80
CA GLU A 161 15.96 -12.90 8.83
C GLU A 161 14.95 -12.63 9.94
N ILE A 162 13.66 -12.75 9.61
CA ILE A 162 12.53 -12.45 10.49
C ILE A 162 11.65 -13.69 10.57
N THR A 163 11.37 -14.10 11.80
CA THR A 163 10.33 -15.09 12.10
C THR A 163 9.16 -14.37 12.75
N GLY A 164 8.02 -14.32 12.06
CA GLY A 164 6.77 -13.77 12.55
C GLY A 164 5.79 -14.86 12.99
N ARG A 165 5.06 -14.62 14.07
CA ARG A 165 3.98 -15.48 14.55
C ARG A 165 2.76 -14.65 14.92
N PHE A 166 1.65 -14.88 14.23
CA PHE A 166 0.36 -14.30 14.57
C PHE A 166 -0.28 -14.98 15.80
N ASP A 167 -0.94 -14.18 16.62
CA ASP A 167 -1.72 -14.65 17.76
C ASP A 167 -3.23 -14.54 17.45
N PHE A 168 -3.76 -15.50 16.69
CA PHE A 168 -5.17 -15.51 16.30
C PHE A 168 -6.13 -15.65 17.50
N GLN A 169 -5.65 -16.15 18.65
CA GLN A 169 -6.46 -16.27 19.86
C GLN A 169 -6.67 -14.93 20.57
N LYS A 170 -5.81 -13.94 20.31
CA LYS A 170 -5.94 -12.56 20.81
C LYS A 170 -6.69 -11.63 19.85
N MET A 171 -7.29 -12.19 18.81
CA MET A 171 -8.06 -11.43 17.84
C MET A 171 -9.25 -10.73 18.54
N THR A 172 -9.39 -9.42 18.31
CA THR A 172 -10.52 -8.65 18.85
C THR A 172 -11.18 -7.82 17.76
N ARG A 173 -12.49 -7.62 17.89
CA ARG A 173 -13.25 -6.67 17.07
C ARG A 173 -13.30 -5.30 17.76
N GLN A 174 -13.18 -4.24 16.98
CA GLN A 174 -13.35 -2.87 17.44
C GLN A 174 -13.79 -1.97 16.29
N SER A 175 -14.59 -0.95 16.58
CA SER A 175 -14.89 0.10 15.61
C SER A 175 -13.68 1.01 15.43
N ILE A 176 -13.32 1.31 14.18
CA ILE A 176 -12.28 2.28 13.82
C ILE A 176 -12.91 3.37 12.97
N THR A 177 -12.79 4.61 13.42
CA THR A 177 -13.11 5.79 12.61
C THR A 177 -11.86 6.21 11.86
N LEU A 178 -11.95 6.23 10.53
CA LEU A 178 -10.88 6.68 9.65
C LEU A 178 -10.90 8.22 9.50
N PRO A 179 -9.83 8.83 8.94
CA PRO A 179 -9.77 10.27 8.69
C PRO A 179 -10.89 10.85 7.82
N ASN A 180 -11.52 10.02 6.99
CA ASN A 180 -12.70 10.40 6.20
C ASN A 180 -14.03 10.35 6.98
N GLU A 181 -13.97 10.22 8.30
CA GLU A 181 -15.08 10.10 9.25
C GLU A 181 -15.92 8.82 9.12
N ASN A 182 -15.62 7.95 8.16
CA ASN A 182 -16.27 6.65 8.06
C ASN A 182 -15.79 5.73 9.19
N THR A 183 -16.73 4.99 9.75
CA THR A 183 -16.46 4.02 10.82
C THR A 183 -16.67 2.61 10.32
N TYR A 184 -15.70 1.75 10.59
CA TYR A 184 -15.68 0.36 10.15
C TYR A 184 -15.47 -0.58 11.33
N GLU A 185 -16.15 -1.72 11.30
CA GLU A 185 -15.84 -2.81 12.20
C GLU A 185 -14.54 -3.48 11.78
N ALA A 186 -13.55 -3.46 12.67
CA ALA A 186 -12.21 -3.93 12.40
C ALA A 186 -11.80 -5.08 13.31
N VAL A 187 -11.16 -6.08 12.72
CA VAL A 187 -10.50 -7.19 13.38
C VAL A 187 -9.03 -6.82 13.60
N LYS A 188 -8.61 -6.72 14.86
CA LYS A 188 -7.23 -6.47 15.25
C LYS A 188 -6.46 -7.77 15.37
N LEU A 189 -5.30 -7.82 14.74
CA LEU A 189 -4.35 -8.93 14.76
C LEU A 189 -2.98 -8.45 15.20
N THR A 190 -2.28 -9.28 15.98
CA THR A 190 -0.89 -9.02 16.36
C THR A 190 0.03 -10.13 15.85
N GLU A 191 1.23 -9.73 15.42
CA GLU A 191 2.29 -10.61 14.93
C GLU A 191 3.55 -10.33 15.73
N ALA A 192 3.95 -11.29 16.58
CA ALA A 192 5.22 -11.24 17.29
C ALA A 192 6.36 -11.60 16.34
N LEU A 193 7.41 -10.77 16.29
CA LEU A 193 8.58 -10.96 15.44
C LEU A 193 9.81 -11.28 16.29
N THR A 194 10.61 -12.21 15.80
CA THR A 194 12.02 -12.38 16.19
C THR A 194 12.89 -12.00 15.00
N VAL A 195 13.85 -11.09 15.20
CA VAL A 195 14.71 -10.55 14.13
C VAL A 195 16.18 -10.90 14.37
N GLN A 196 16.81 -11.59 13.42
CA GLN A 196 18.23 -11.98 13.47
C GLN A 196 19.10 -11.11 12.56
N PRO A 197 20.35 -10.78 12.95
CA PRO A 197 21.13 -11.33 14.08
C PRO A 197 20.96 -10.59 15.43
N GLY A 198 19.97 -9.70 15.56
CA GLY A 198 19.82 -8.83 16.74
C GLY A 198 19.01 -9.42 17.91
N ASP A 199 18.39 -10.58 17.73
CA ASP A 199 17.50 -11.28 18.68
C ASP A 199 16.59 -10.33 19.48
N PHE A 200 16.00 -9.34 18.82
CA PHE A 200 15.02 -8.46 19.45
C PHE A 200 13.60 -8.86 19.07
N GLU A 201 12.71 -8.73 20.05
CA GLU A 201 11.29 -9.02 19.92
C GLU A 201 10.50 -7.73 19.72
N VAL A 202 9.73 -7.69 18.64
CA VAL A 202 8.83 -6.57 18.32
C VAL A 202 7.49 -7.11 17.87
N GLU A 203 6.43 -6.33 18.05
CA GLU A 203 5.07 -6.73 17.67
C GLU A 203 4.54 -5.81 16.56
N ASN A 204 4.07 -6.42 15.48
CA ASN A 204 3.26 -5.72 14.49
C ASN A 204 1.79 -5.80 14.89
N THR A 205 1.01 -4.80 14.51
CA THR A 205 -0.44 -4.79 14.65
C THR A 205 -1.10 -4.43 13.33
N PHE A 206 -2.13 -5.17 12.97
CA PHE A 206 -2.95 -4.93 11.79
C PHE A 206 -4.41 -4.82 12.21
N TRP A 207 -5.12 -3.86 11.62
CA TRP A 207 -6.56 -3.72 11.78
C TRP A 207 -7.21 -3.91 10.41
N LEU A 208 -7.87 -5.05 10.24
CA LEU A 208 -8.52 -5.45 8.99
C LEU A 208 -10.00 -5.18 9.11
N GLU A 209 -10.64 -4.63 8.09
CA GLU A 209 -12.10 -4.57 8.08
C GLU A 209 -12.72 -5.96 8.06
N ALA A 210 -13.74 -6.12 8.88
CA ALA A 210 -14.43 -7.39 9.08
C ALA A 210 -15.06 -7.96 7.80
N GLU A 211 -15.55 -7.09 6.91
CA GLU A 211 -16.34 -7.48 5.73
C GLU A 211 -15.46 -7.79 4.51
N THR A 212 -14.50 -6.92 4.17
CA THR A 212 -13.66 -7.09 2.97
C THR A 212 -12.32 -7.75 3.27
N GLY A 213 -11.91 -7.75 4.54
CA GLY A 213 -10.56 -8.11 4.97
C GLY A 213 -9.49 -7.08 4.59
N ARG A 214 -9.79 -5.93 3.94
CA ARG A 214 -8.74 -4.94 3.64
C ARG A 214 -8.16 -4.35 4.93
N VAL A 215 -6.88 -3.98 4.91
CA VAL A 215 -6.20 -3.39 6.07
C VAL A 215 -6.52 -1.89 6.16
N LEU A 216 -7.28 -1.51 7.16
CA LEU A 216 -7.63 -0.12 7.50
C LEU A 216 -6.44 0.65 8.07
N LYS A 217 -5.68 -0.02 8.94
CA LYS A 217 -4.55 0.53 9.67
C LYS A 217 -3.51 -0.55 9.92
N SER A 218 -2.24 -0.17 9.95
CA SER A 218 -1.18 -1.05 10.40
C SER A 218 -0.14 -0.28 11.21
N ARG A 219 0.51 -0.98 12.14
CA ARG A 219 1.75 -0.55 12.78
C ARG A 219 2.71 -1.73 12.69
N GLN A 220 3.74 -1.61 11.88
CA GLN A 220 4.65 -2.72 11.59
C GLN A 220 6.10 -2.27 11.73
N TRP A 221 6.94 -3.16 12.25
CA TRP A 221 8.37 -2.95 12.32
C TRP A 221 8.92 -2.89 10.90
N PHE A 222 9.66 -1.82 10.62
CA PHE A 222 10.06 -1.42 9.28
C PHE A 222 11.54 -1.72 9.03
N SER A 223 12.40 -1.27 9.94
CA SER A 223 13.85 -1.54 9.90
C SER A 223 14.52 -1.18 11.24
N PRO A 224 15.78 -1.57 11.46
CA PRO A 224 16.50 -1.22 12.70
C PRO A 224 16.68 0.29 12.89
N GLU A 225 16.90 1.03 11.81
CA GLU A 225 17.18 2.48 11.86
C GLU A 225 15.89 3.30 11.98
N LEU A 226 14.82 2.88 11.30
CA LEU A 226 13.58 3.66 11.19
C LEU A 226 12.50 3.19 12.17
N GLY A 227 12.71 2.05 12.85
CA GLY A 227 11.79 1.51 13.83
C GLY A 227 10.48 1.05 13.21
N PHE A 228 9.37 1.71 13.53
CA PHE A 228 8.03 1.32 13.09
C PHE A 228 7.50 2.23 11.99
N ILE A 229 6.79 1.65 11.04
CA ILE A 229 5.92 2.37 10.10
C ILE A 229 4.46 2.14 10.50
N THR A 230 3.71 3.24 10.57
CA THR A 230 2.25 3.23 10.71
C THR A 230 1.63 3.61 9.38
N THR A 231 0.63 2.85 8.94
CA THR A 231 -0.20 3.19 7.78
C THR A 231 -1.64 3.35 8.25
N GLU A 232 -2.36 4.34 7.74
CA GLU A 232 -3.78 4.53 8.02
C GLU A 232 -4.49 4.93 6.73
N GLU A 233 -5.54 4.22 6.36
CA GLU A 233 -6.31 4.52 5.15
C GLU A 233 -6.96 5.91 5.28
N VAL A 234 -6.79 6.74 4.26
CA VAL A 234 -7.44 8.05 4.15
C VAL A 234 -8.60 7.96 3.18
N LYS A 235 -8.35 7.36 2.01
CA LYS A 235 -9.35 7.08 0.99
C LYS A 235 -9.11 5.68 0.44
N ALA A 236 -10.14 4.85 0.52
CA ALA A 236 -10.10 3.45 0.12
C ALA A 236 -9.67 3.27 -1.35
N TYR A 237 -8.92 2.20 -1.60
CA TYR A 237 -8.67 1.71 -2.95
C TYR A 237 -9.82 0.80 -3.40
N VAL A 238 -10.44 1.14 -4.53
CA VAL A 238 -11.60 0.41 -5.06
C VAL A 238 -11.27 -1.06 -5.37
N GLY A 239 -10.02 -1.37 -5.73
CA GLY A 239 -9.61 -2.76 -5.99
C GLY A 239 -9.53 -3.65 -4.74
N ASP A 240 -9.60 -3.06 -3.54
CA ASP A 240 -9.65 -3.78 -2.27
C ASP A 240 -11.08 -3.94 -1.71
N MET A 241 -12.09 -3.38 -2.39
CA MET A 241 -13.51 -3.48 -2.02
C MET A 241 -14.24 -4.63 -2.73
#